data_AF-A0A1C2HCH4-F1
#
_entry.id   AF-A0A1C2HCH4-F1
#
_cell.length_a   1.000
_cell.length_b   1.000
_cell.length_c   1.000
_cell.angle_alpha   90.00
_cell.angle_beta   90.00
_cell.angle_gamma   90.00
#
_symmetry.space_group_name_H-M   'P 1'
#
loop_
_entity.id
_entity.type
_entity.pdbx_description
1 polymer ?
#
loop_
_entity_poly.entity_id
_entity_poly.type
_entity_poly.pdbx_seq_one_letter_code
_entity_poly.pdbx_strand_id
1 'polypeptide(L)'
;MTQTTRESFYDAADHILQEAAAQWDNVVDRILRELETTGSEKPTVLKVIDTRETSIPDAIKNLQRRNPFTFWRSRMWQAVNKKDWMGAYINANESFKEMHNLKNIGLYIKSAAPDLGDLYYKMVLLSDELAQAGLHK
;
A
#
# COMPACT_ATOMS: atom_id res chain seq x y z
N MET A 1 27.55 9.02 -10.94
CA MET A 1 26.15 8.63 -11.15
C MET A 1 25.28 9.62 -10.40
N THR A 2 24.63 10.48 -11.17
CA THR A 2 24.20 11.83 -10.81
C THR A 2 22.71 11.84 -10.48
N GLN A 3 22.26 12.75 -9.63
CA GLN A 3 20.89 12.96 -9.13
C GLN A 3 19.71 12.47 -10.02
N THR A 4 19.78 12.67 -11.33
CA THR A 4 18.84 12.18 -12.35
C THR A 4 18.55 10.67 -12.26
N THR A 5 19.53 9.84 -11.89
CA THR A 5 19.34 8.39 -11.73
C THR A 5 18.52 8.06 -10.47
N ARG A 6 18.59 8.87 -9.40
CA ARG A 6 17.75 8.65 -8.20
C ARG A 6 16.31 9.05 -8.48
N GLU A 7 16.12 10.21 -9.10
CA GLU A 7 14.79 10.72 -9.45
C GLU A 7 14.04 9.73 -10.35
N SER A 8 14.71 9.11 -11.33
CA SER A 8 14.08 8.08 -12.17
C SER A 8 13.59 6.84 -11.40
N PHE A 9 14.27 6.44 -10.31
CA PHE A 9 13.75 5.37 -9.46
C PHE A 9 12.48 5.80 -8.71
N TYR A 10 12.41 7.04 -8.23
CA TYR A 10 11.21 7.52 -7.55
C TYR A 10 10.06 7.81 -8.51
N ASP A 11 10.34 8.17 -9.77
CA ASP A 11 9.33 8.21 -10.83
C ASP A 11 8.74 6.81 -11.11
N ALA A 12 9.59 5.79 -11.19
CA ALA A 12 9.12 4.40 -11.32
C ALA A 12 8.30 3.95 -10.10
N ALA A 13 8.74 4.31 -8.88
CA ALA A 13 7.98 4.05 -7.66
C ALA A 13 6.64 4.79 -7.67
N ASP A 14 6.60 6.03 -8.19
CA ASP A 14 5.39 6.82 -8.34
C ASP A 14 4.34 6.11 -9.20
N HIS A 15 4.77 5.59 -10.34
CA HIS A 15 3.90 4.83 -11.24
C HIS A 15 3.33 3.58 -10.55
N ILE A 16 4.16 2.83 -9.81
CA ILE A 16 3.71 1.65 -9.05
C ILE A 16 2.68 2.06 -7.98
N LEU A 17 2.92 3.15 -7.25
CA LEU A 17 2.02 3.64 -6.21
C LEU A 17 0.71 4.19 -6.78
N GLN A 18 0.73 4.81 -7.95
CA GLN A 18 -0.49 5.24 -8.65
C GLN A 18 -1.33 4.05 -9.10
N GLU A 19 -0.70 3.02 -9.68
CA GLU A 19 -1.38 1.78 -10.09
C GLU A 19 -1.98 1.07 -8.86
N ALA A 20 -1.23 0.99 -7.75
CA ALA A 20 -1.72 0.43 -6.49
C ALA A 20 -2.87 1.25 -5.89
N ALA A 21 -2.80 2.58 -5.97
CA ALA A 21 -3.89 3.45 -5.53
C ALA A 21 -5.17 3.22 -6.34
N ALA A 22 -5.07 3.00 -7.66
CA ALA A 22 -6.22 2.67 -8.50
C ALA A 22 -6.78 1.27 -8.22
N GLN A 23 -5.93 0.31 -7.87
CA GLN A 23 -6.36 -1.04 -7.50
C GLN A 23 -6.92 -1.14 -6.08
N TRP A 24 -6.68 -0.13 -5.22
CA TRP A 24 -7.21 -0.09 -3.85
C TRP A 24 -8.73 -0.14 -3.80
N ASP A 25 -9.42 0.54 -4.71
CA ASP A 25 -10.88 0.53 -4.73
C ASP A 25 -11.43 -0.89 -4.98
N ASN A 26 -10.76 -1.67 -5.85
CA ASN A 26 -11.11 -3.08 -6.08
C ASN A 26 -10.89 -3.95 -4.83
N VAL A 27 -9.83 -3.68 -4.07
CA VAL A 27 -9.57 -4.35 -2.78
C VAL A 27 -10.71 -4.06 -1.80
N VAL A 28 -11.12 -2.81 -1.68
CA VAL A 28 -12.22 -2.41 -0.78
C VAL A 28 -13.55 -3.04 -1.20
N ASP A 29 -13.84 -3.07 -2.50
CA ASP A 29 -15.04 -3.72 -3.04
C ASP A 29 -15.02 -5.24 -2.84
N ARG A 30 -13.85 -5.87 -2.88
CA ARG A 30 -13.73 -7.30 -2.53
C ARG A 30 -14.00 -7.52 -1.04
N ILE A 31 -13.43 -6.68 -0.17
CA ILE A 31 -13.69 -6.74 1.28
C ILE A 31 -15.19 -6.61 1.56
N LEU A 32 -15.88 -5.66 0.90
CA LEU A 32 -17.33 -5.49 1.01
C LEU A 32 -18.09 -6.78 0.64
N ARG A 33 -17.78 -7.35 -0.53
CA ARG A 33 -18.42 -8.60 -1.00
C ARG A 33 -18.17 -9.77 -0.06
N GLU A 34 -16.95 -9.92 0.47
CA GLU A 34 -16.61 -10.97 1.44
C GLU A 34 -17.32 -10.81 2.78
N LEU A 35 -17.69 -9.58 3.19
CA LEU A 35 -18.46 -9.35 4.41
C LEU A 35 -19.95 -9.67 4.21
N GLU A 36 -20.46 -9.54 2.99
CA GLU A 36 -21.84 -9.86 2.63
C GLU A 36 -22.06 -11.36 2.35
N THR A 37 -21.02 -12.08 1.93
CA THR A 37 -21.09 -13.49 1.53
C THR A 37 -20.18 -14.39 2.38
N THR A 38 -20.76 -15.38 3.06
CA THR A 38 -19.99 -16.42 3.74
C THR A 38 -19.41 -17.41 2.73
N GLY A 39 -18.10 -17.71 2.82
CA GLY A 39 -17.47 -18.81 2.07
C GLY A 39 -16.51 -18.44 0.93
N SER A 40 -15.88 -17.26 0.93
CA SER A 40 -14.80 -16.95 -0.03
C SER A 40 -13.65 -17.96 0.07
N GLU A 41 -13.24 -18.56 -1.05
CA GLU A 41 -12.12 -19.52 -1.13
C GLU A 41 -10.76 -18.88 -0.78
N LYS A 42 -10.64 -17.55 -0.91
CA LYS A 42 -9.45 -16.77 -0.55
C LYS A 42 -9.88 -15.50 0.19
N PRO A 43 -10.24 -15.59 1.48
CA PRO A 43 -10.75 -14.44 2.21
C PRO A 43 -9.63 -13.43 2.47
N THR A 44 -9.84 -12.20 2.01
CA THR A 44 -9.08 -10.99 2.32
C THR A 44 -9.26 -10.61 3.79
N VAL A 45 -10.46 -10.83 4.32
CA VAL A 45 -10.82 -10.61 5.73
C VAL A 45 -10.58 -11.88 6.54
N LEU A 46 -9.65 -11.85 7.49
CA LEU A 46 -9.34 -13.01 8.35
C LEU A 46 -10.34 -13.15 9.50
N LYS A 47 -10.74 -12.01 10.05
CA LYS A 47 -11.63 -11.94 11.22
C LYS A 47 -12.33 -10.58 11.24
N VAL A 48 -13.64 -10.61 11.33
CA VAL A 48 -14.42 -9.44 11.72
C VAL A 48 -14.39 -9.38 13.24
N ILE A 49 -13.81 -8.32 13.81
CA ILE A 49 -13.95 -8.05 15.24
C ILE A 49 -14.84 -6.84 15.34
N ASP A 50 -16.15 -7.10 15.43
CA ASP A 50 -17.13 -6.10 15.77
C ASP A 50 -16.83 -5.58 17.19
N THR A 51 -16.16 -4.43 17.27
CA THR A 51 -16.04 -3.71 18.54
C THR A 51 -17.18 -2.71 18.61
N ARG A 52 -17.77 -2.54 19.80
CA ARG A 52 -18.84 -1.55 20.04
C ARG A 52 -18.45 -0.10 19.69
N GLU A 53 -17.18 0.15 19.35
CA GLU A 53 -16.61 1.46 19.04
C GLU A 53 -16.65 1.83 17.55
N THR A 54 -16.80 0.87 16.62
CA THR A 54 -16.87 1.18 15.17
C THR A 54 -17.65 0.11 14.41
N SER A 55 -18.74 0.51 13.75
CA SER A 55 -19.55 -0.37 12.92
C SER A 55 -18.79 -0.81 11.67
N ILE A 56 -19.12 -1.99 11.11
CA ILE A 56 -18.56 -2.47 9.83
C ILE A 56 -18.71 -1.43 8.70
N PRO A 57 -19.87 -0.78 8.50
CA PRO A 57 -20.01 0.29 7.51
C PRO A 57 -19.04 1.47 7.70
N ASP A 58 -18.78 1.86 8.96
CA ASP A 58 -17.85 2.95 9.26
C ASP A 58 -16.39 2.53 9.04
N ALA A 59 -16.06 1.27 9.35
CA ALA A 59 -14.77 0.69 9.04
C ALA A 59 -14.50 0.69 7.52
N ILE A 60 -15.50 0.34 6.69
CA ILE A 60 -15.37 0.40 5.23
C ILE A 60 -15.22 1.83 4.73
N LYS A 61 -16.03 2.77 5.21
CA LYS A 61 -15.88 4.20 4.85
C LYS A 61 -14.49 4.72 5.19
N ASN A 62 -13.88 4.24 6.27
CA ASN A 62 -12.52 4.60 6.63
C ASN A 62 -11.49 4.05 5.62
N LEU A 63 -11.66 2.83 5.09
CA LEU A 63 -10.79 2.28 4.04
C LEU A 63 -10.92 3.08 2.74
N GLN A 64 -12.14 3.41 2.33
CA GLN A 64 -12.41 4.21 1.12
C GLN A 64 -11.80 5.61 1.24
N ARG A 65 -11.88 6.23 2.43
CA ARG A 65 -11.34 7.57 2.67
C ARG A 65 -9.81 7.59 2.82
N ARG A 66 -9.20 6.47 3.22
CA ARG A 66 -7.77 6.38 3.51
C ARG A 66 -7.11 5.39 2.58
N ASN A 67 -6.88 5.82 1.33
CA ASN A 67 -6.03 5.10 0.41
C ASN A 67 -4.55 5.22 0.86
N PRO A 68 -3.93 4.14 1.38
CA PRO A 68 -2.57 4.21 1.93
C PRO A 68 -1.55 4.58 0.86
N PHE A 69 -1.74 4.13 -0.38
CA PHE A 69 -0.85 4.43 -1.49
C PHE A 69 -0.82 5.92 -1.82
N THR A 70 -1.96 6.61 -1.75
CA THR A 70 -2.02 8.07 -1.96
C THR A 70 -1.26 8.83 -0.87
N PHE A 71 -1.39 8.41 0.38
CA PHE A 71 -0.69 9.04 1.50
C PHE A 71 0.83 8.85 1.41
N TRP A 72 1.27 7.60 1.24
CA TRP A 72 2.70 7.27 1.18
C TRP A 72 3.39 7.81 -0.07
N ARG A 73 2.69 7.87 -1.21
CA ARG A 73 3.15 8.56 -2.42
C ARG A 73 3.43 10.04 -2.16
N SER A 74 2.53 10.74 -1.47
CA SER A 74 2.74 12.14 -1.08
C SER A 74 3.97 12.31 -0.17
N ARG A 75 4.14 11.40 0.80
CA ARG A 75 5.30 11.41 1.72
C ARG A 75 6.62 11.12 1.01
N MET A 76 6.62 10.21 0.04
CA MET A 76 7.77 9.94 -0.82
C MET A 76 8.22 11.20 -1.56
N TRP A 77 7.31 11.87 -2.28
CA TRP A 77 7.66 13.10 -3.00
C TRP A 77 8.08 14.26 -2.10
N GLN A 78 7.48 14.39 -0.91
CA GLN A 78 7.96 15.35 0.08
C GLN A 78 9.41 15.09 0.50
N ALA A 79 9.81 13.82 0.63
CA ALA A 79 11.18 13.45 0.97
C ALA A 79 12.14 13.66 -0.22
N VAL A 80 11.72 13.31 -1.45
CA VAL A 80 12.48 13.61 -2.69
C VAL A 80 12.75 15.12 -2.81
N ASN A 81 11.74 15.96 -2.64
CA ASN A 81 11.87 17.43 -2.70
C ASN A 81 12.82 17.98 -1.64
N LYS A 82 12.94 17.30 -0.50
CA LYS A 82 13.88 17.63 0.58
C LYS A 82 15.27 17.00 0.40
N LYS A 83 15.48 16.24 -0.68
CA LYS A 83 16.68 15.42 -0.92
C LYS A 83 16.94 14.39 0.19
N ASP A 84 15.90 14.01 0.92
CA ASP A 84 15.91 12.92 1.89
C ASP A 84 15.62 11.59 1.16
N TRP A 85 16.65 11.06 0.51
CA TRP A 85 16.53 9.85 -0.31
C TRP A 85 16.19 8.61 0.52
N MET A 86 16.72 8.53 1.74
CA MET A 86 16.41 7.44 2.66
C MET A 86 14.93 7.51 3.09
N GLY A 87 14.44 8.69 3.46
CA GLY A 87 13.03 8.90 3.75
C GLY A 87 12.13 8.58 2.55
N ALA A 88 12.52 8.97 1.34
CA ALA A 88 11.77 8.66 0.12
C ALA A 88 11.67 7.15 -0.12
N TYR A 89 12.76 6.42 0.06
CA TYR A 89 12.79 4.96 -0.06
C TYR A 89 11.90 4.27 0.99
N ILE A 90 12.00 4.68 2.26
CA ILE A 90 11.15 4.15 3.34
C ILE A 90 9.68 4.37 2.99
N ASN A 91 9.32 5.61 2.62
CA ASN A 91 7.94 5.98 2.30
C ASN A 91 7.39 5.22 1.08
N ALA A 92 8.20 4.95 0.05
CA ALA A 92 7.78 4.19 -1.13
C ALA A 92 7.36 2.75 -0.80
N ASN A 93 7.95 2.17 0.25
CA ASN A 93 7.72 0.78 0.65
C ASN A 93 6.65 0.63 1.76
N GLU A 94 6.42 1.66 2.58
CA GLU A 94 5.50 1.56 3.73
C GLU A 94 4.05 1.28 3.33
N SER A 95 3.59 1.77 2.17
CA SER A 95 2.24 1.49 1.70
C SER A 95 1.94 0.00 1.56
N PHE A 96 2.92 -0.80 1.15
CA PHE A 96 2.74 -2.25 0.99
C PHE A 96 2.82 -3.00 2.32
N LYS A 97 3.59 -2.51 3.29
CA LYS A 97 3.65 -3.10 4.64
C LYS A 97 2.35 -2.91 5.41
N GLU A 98 1.74 -1.73 5.29
CA GLU A 98 0.43 -1.47 5.90
C GLU A 98 -0.64 -2.44 5.38
N MET A 99 -0.54 -2.91 4.14
CA MET A 99 -1.50 -3.88 3.56
C MET A 99 -1.43 -5.28 4.17
N HIS A 100 -0.25 -5.70 4.62
CA HIS A 100 -0.05 -7.03 5.23
C HIS A 100 -0.54 -7.08 6.68
N ASN A 101 -0.81 -5.93 7.31
CA ASN A 101 -1.23 -5.82 8.70
C ASN A 101 -2.20 -4.65 8.93
N LEU A 102 -3.10 -4.41 7.98
CA LEU A 102 -3.95 -3.22 8.02
C LEU A 102 -4.93 -3.34 9.20
N LYS A 103 -4.59 -2.67 10.30
CA LYS A 103 -5.45 -2.52 11.47
C LYS A 103 -6.48 -1.45 11.16
N ASN A 104 -7.60 -1.87 10.61
CA ASN A 104 -8.77 -1.01 10.54
C ASN A 104 -9.58 -1.17 11.82
N ILE A 105 -10.09 -0.08 12.37
CA ILE A 105 -10.90 -0.12 13.59
C ILE A 105 -12.16 -0.95 13.26
N GLY A 106 -12.30 -2.14 13.85
CA GLY A 106 -13.42 -3.07 13.62
C GLY A 106 -13.22 -4.19 12.58
N LEU A 107 -12.11 -4.21 11.81
CA LEU A 107 -11.85 -5.25 10.80
C LEU A 107 -10.37 -5.71 10.81
N TYR A 108 -10.12 -7.02 10.95
CA TYR A 108 -8.80 -7.60 10.73
C TYR A 108 -8.69 -8.15 9.30
N ILE A 109 -8.00 -7.38 8.45
CA ILE A 109 -7.68 -7.75 7.07
C ILE A 109 -6.41 -8.61 7.10
N LYS A 110 -6.47 -9.85 6.58
CA LYS A 110 -5.33 -10.79 6.55
C LYS A 110 -4.23 -10.29 5.64
N SER A 111 -4.65 -9.96 4.43
CA SER A 111 -3.79 -9.64 3.31
C SER A 111 -4.69 -9.30 2.13
N ALA A 112 -4.64 -8.05 1.71
CA ALA A 112 -5.11 -7.64 0.38
C ALA A 112 -4.00 -7.77 -0.68
N ALA A 113 -2.87 -8.37 -0.29
CA ALA A 113 -1.72 -8.56 -1.16
C ALA A 113 -1.96 -9.43 -2.40
N PRO A 114 -2.97 -10.32 -2.52
CA PRO A 114 -3.16 -11.06 -3.77
C PRO A 114 -3.46 -10.16 -4.98
N ASP A 115 -4.20 -9.06 -4.79
CA ASP A 115 -4.49 -8.13 -5.90
C ASP A 115 -3.33 -7.21 -6.19
N LEU A 116 -2.54 -6.92 -5.17
CA LEU A 116 -1.39 -6.01 -5.24
C LEU A 116 -0.07 -6.77 -5.37
N GLY A 117 -0.11 -8.09 -5.59
CA GLY A 117 1.05 -8.97 -5.50
C GLY A 117 2.09 -8.64 -6.56
N ASP A 118 1.63 -8.42 -7.78
CA ASP A 118 2.48 -8.01 -8.90
C ASP A 118 3.08 -6.62 -8.65
N LEU A 119 2.32 -5.69 -8.06
CA LEU A 119 2.78 -4.34 -7.75
C LEU A 119 3.80 -4.33 -6.61
N TYR A 120 3.57 -5.15 -5.59
CA TYR A 120 4.52 -5.39 -4.51
C TYR A 120 5.82 -5.96 -5.07
N TYR A 121 5.75 -6.97 -5.94
CA TYR A 121 6.92 -7.55 -6.56
C TYR A 121 7.70 -6.53 -7.42
N LYS A 122 6.99 -5.71 -8.22
CA LYS A 122 7.61 -4.59 -8.96
C LYS A 122 8.33 -3.62 -8.01
N MET A 123 7.74 -3.28 -6.86
CA MET A 123 8.35 -2.39 -5.87
C MET A 123 9.60 -3.02 -5.21
N VAL A 124 9.58 -4.33 -4.96
CA VAL A 124 10.74 -5.07 -4.44
C VAL A 124 11.89 -5.06 -5.46
N LEU A 125 11.61 -5.38 -6.73
CA LEU A 125 12.61 -5.32 -7.80
C LEU A 125 13.22 -3.93 -7.93
N LEU A 126 12.38 -2.89 -7.91
CA LEU A 126 12.84 -1.50 -7.99
C LEU A 126 13.73 -1.12 -6.80
N SER A 127 13.40 -1.63 -5.61
CA SER A 127 14.21 -1.44 -4.39
C SER A 127 15.58 -2.13 -4.50
N ASP A 128 15.61 -3.34 -5.05
CA ASP A 128 16.85 -4.10 -5.29
C ASP A 128 17.73 -3.41 -6.33
N GLU A 129 17.15 -2.89 -7.42
CA GLU A 129 17.89 -2.13 -8.44
C GLU A 129 18.50 -0.84 -7.86
N LEU A 130 17.74 -0.13 -7.02
CA LEU A 130 18.22 1.08 -6.35
C LEU A 130 19.39 0.76 -5.38
N ALA A 131 19.32 -0.37 -4.67
CA ALA A 131 20.40 -0.86 -3.82
C ALA A 131 21.64 -1.28 -4.63
N GLN A 132 21.46 -2.04 -5.72
CA GLN A 132 22.55 -2.45 -6.62
C GLN A 132 23.27 -1.26 -7.25
N ALA A 133 22.55 -0.17 -7.55
CA ALA A 133 23.12 1.09 -8.02
C ALA A 133 23.91 1.85 -6.94
N GLY A 134 23.95 1.36 -5.70
CA GLY A 134 24.62 2.01 -4.57
C GLY A 134 23.91 3.29 -4.11
N LEU A 135 22.64 3.45 -4.46
CA LEU A 135 21.84 4.62 -4.14
C LEU A 135 21.06 4.44 -2.83
N HIS A 136 21.08 3.23 -2.26
CA HIS A 136 20.60 2.83 -0.95
C HIS A 136 21.53 1.76 -0.36
N LYS A 137 21.77 1.80 0.95
CA LYS A 137 22.55 0.80 1.72
C LYS A 137 21.79 0.45 2.98
#